data_AF-A0A939YU57-F1
#
_entry.id   AF-A0A939YU57-F1
#
_cell.length_a   1.000
_cell.length_b   1.000
_cell.length_c   1.000
_cell.angle_alpha   90.00
_cell.angle_beta   90.00
_cell.angle_gamma   90.00
#
_symmetry.space_group_name_H-M   'P 1'
#
loop_
_entity.id
_entity.type
_entity.pdbx_description
1 polymer ?
#
loop_
_entity_poly.entity_id
_entity_poly.type
_entity_poly.pdbx_seq_one_letter_code
_entity_poly.pdbx_strand_id
1 'polypeptide(L)'
;MHVRDHFKTITRHRREVRKLCFKIGLYRQGLIHDLSKYSPAEFLPGCRYFQGFRSPNDQERQLTGCSRSWMHHKGRNRHHFEYWIDYPGPELREYLKSGGSRLGLSEHFQAVEMPLRYVAEMFCDRVAACKVY
;
A
#
# COMPACT_ATOMS: atom_id res chain seq x y z
N MET A 1 -2.66 21.09 -10.37
CA MET A 1 -3.16 19.76 -9.91
C MET A 1 -3.38 18.88 -11.14
N HIS A 2 -2.66 17.77 -11.25
CA HIS A 2 -2.60 16.95 -12.47
C HIS A 2 -3.62 15.80 -12.44
N VAL A 3 -4.91 16.15 -12.51
CA VAL A 3 -6.00 15.17 -12.33
C VAL A 3 -6.03 14.11 -13.44
N ARG A 4 -5.97 14.54 -14.70
CA ARG A 4 -6.07 13.66 -15.86
C ARG A 4 -4.86 12.72 -15.96
N ASP A 5 -3.67 13.23 -15.74
CA ASP A 5 -2.43 12.46 -15.87
C ASP A 5 -2.32 11.44 -14.75
N HIS A 6 -2.58 11.84 -13.50
CA HIS A 6 -2.59 10.91 -12.38
C HIS A 6 -3.61 9.77 -12.58
N PHE A 7 -4.85 10.10 -13.00
CA PHE A 7 -5.88 9.11 -13.28
C PHE A 7 -5.46 8.11 -14.38
N LYS A 8 -4.85 8.60 -15.46
CA LYS A 8 -4.33 7.75 -16.54
C LYS A 8 -3.25 6.81 -16.01
N THR A 9 -2.30 7.31 -15.22
CA THR A 9 -1.20 6.51 -14.68
C THR A 9 -1.69 5.40 -13.76
N ILE A 10 -2.51 5.71 -12.74
CA ILE A 10 -3.02 4.69 -11.81
C ILE A 10 -3.92 3.66 -12.51
N THR A 11 -4.68 4.09 -13.52
CA THR A 11 -5.56 3.20 -14.27
C THR A 11 -4.77 2.29 -15.21
N ARG A 12 -3.67 2.79 -15.80
CA ARG A 12 -2.75 1.97 -16.59
C ARG A 12 -2.05 0.92 -15.71
N HIS A 13 -1.53 1.33 -14.54
CA HIS A 13 -0.95 0.43 -13.54
C HIS A 13 -1.90 -0.70 -13.17
N ARG A 14 -3.11 -0.37 -12.72
CA ARG A 14 -4.13 -1.36 -12.33
C ARG A 14 -4.50 -2.32 -13.46
N ARG A 15 -4.51 -1.85 -14.72
CA ARG A 15 -4.76 -2.72 -15.89
C ARG A 15 -3.63 -3.72 -16.09
N GLU A 16 -2.38 -3.31 -15.93
CA GLU A 16 -1.22 -4.21 -16.03
C GLU A 16 -1.21 -5.24 -14.90
N VAL A 17 -1.48 -4.83 -13.65
CA VAL A 17 -1.61 -5.77 -12.52
C VAL A 17 -2.72 -6.79 -12.78
N ARG A 18 -3.88 -6.34 -13.28
CA ARG A 18 -4.96 -7.25 -13.64
C ARG A 18 -4.53 -8.29 -14.67
N LYS A 19 -3.85 -7.89 -15.74
CA LYS A 19 -3.35 -8.81 -16.78
C LYS A 19 -2.41 -9.85 -16.18
N LEU A 20 -1.49 -9.45 -15.30
CA LEU A 20 -0.55 -10.35 -14.65
C LEU A 20 -1.26 -11.29 -13.68
N CYS A 21 -2.15 -10.78 -12.81
CA CYS A 21 -2.94 -11.59 -11.90
C CYS A 21 -3.80 -12.63 -12.64
N PHE A 22 -4.38 -12.27 -13.78
CA PHE A 22 -5.22 -13.19 -14.57
C PHE A 22 -4.39 -14.34 -15.17
N LYS A 23 -3.11 -14.12 -15.51
CA LYS A 23 -2.21 -15.17 -15.99
C LYS A 23 -1.90 -16.23 -14.94
N ILE A 24 -2.02 -15.88 -13.65
CA ILE A 24 -1.74 -16.78 -12.52
C ILE A 24 -3.01 -17.19 -11.75
N GLY A 25 -4.19 -16.99 -12.34
CA GLY A 25 -5.48 -17.41 -11.77
C GLY A 25 -6.04 -16.51 -10.65
N LEU A 26 -5.39 -15.38 -10.34
CA LEU A 26 -5.83 -14.43 -9.30
C LEU A 26 -6.85 -13.42 -9.84
N TYR A 27 -7.95 -13.90 -10.41
CA TYR A 27 -8.95 -13.03 -11.07
C TYR A 27 -9.56 -12.00 -10.12
N ARG A 28 -9.96 -12.43 -8.92
CA ARG A 28 -10.59 -11.53 -7.94
C ARG A 28 -9.62 -10.43 -7.51
N GLN A 29 -8.38 -10.77 -7.18
CA GLN A 29 -7.34 -9.81 -6.80
C GLN A 29 -7.09 -8.82 -7.93
N GLY A 30 -6.87 -9.29 -9.17
CA GLY A 30 -6.67 -8.41 -10.32
C GLY A 30 -7.85 -7.45 -10.60
N LEU A 31 -9.08 -7.83 -10.24
CA LEU A 31 -10.24 -6.96 -10.35
C LEU A 31 -10.29 -5.92 -9.21
N ILE A 32 -9.99 -6.29 -7.97
CA ILE A 32 -10.10 -5.39 -6.81
C ILE A 32 -8.81 -4.66 -6.46
N HIS A 33 -7.71 -4.97 -7.13
CA HIS A 33 -6.40 -4.39 -6.90
C HIS A 33 -6.47 -2.85 -6.94
N ASP A 34 -5.93 -2.21 -5.90
CA ASP A 34 -5.75 -0.76 -5.79
C ASP A 34 -7.01 0.08 -5.99
N LEU A 35 -8.20 -0.46 -5.73
CA LEU A 35 -9.43 0.34 -5.80
C LEU A 35 -9.42 1.53 -4.84
N SER A 36 -8.67 1.46 -3.74
CA SER A 36 -8.53 2.56 -2.78
C SER A 36 -7.84 3.80 -3.37
N LYS A 37 -7.03 3.67 -4.44
CA LYS A 37 -6.37 4.78 -5.14
C LYS A 37 -7.35 5.78 -5.75
N TYR A 38 -8.59 5.36 -5.98
CA TYR A 38 -9.66 6.19 -6.53
C TYR A 38 -10.48 6.91 -5.44
N SER A 39 -10.23 6.60 -4.16
CA SER A 39 -10.88 7.31 -3.06
C SER A 39 -10.35 8.75 -2.94
N PRO A 40 -11.15 9.72 -2.46
CA PRO A 40 -10.67 11.08 -2.25
C PRO A 40 -9.43 11.19 -1.36
N ALA A 41 -9.28 10.27 -0.40
CA ALA A 41 -8.14 10.21 0.53
C ALA A 41 -6.80 9.90 -0.16
N GLU A 42 -6.81 9.18 -1.28
CA GLU A 42 -5.61 8.84 -2.05
C GLU A 42 -5.49 9.65 -3.34
N PHE A 43 -6.61 9.82 -4.04
CA PHE A 43 -6.63 10.43 -5.37
C PHE A 43 -6.30 11.92 -5.34
N LEU A 44 -6.88 12.69 -4.40
CA LEU A 44 -6.65 14.14 -4.33
C LEU A 44 -5.19 14.49 -3.98
N PRO A 45 -4.57 13.89 -2.94
CA PRO A 45 -3.13 14.05 -2.73
C PRO A 45 -2.31 13.57 -3.93
N GLY A 46 -2.70 12.44 -4.52
CA GLY A 46 -2.07 11.90 -5.73
C GLY A 46 -2.04 12.90 -6.88
N CYS A 47 -3.14 13.61 -7.16
CA CYS A 47 -3.20 14.66 -8.17
C CYS A 47 -2.43 15.93 -7.79
N ARG A 48 -2.35 16.25 -6.48
CA ARG A 48 -1.67 17.44 -5.97
C ARG A 48 -0.16 17.31 -6.08
N TYR A 49 0.39 16.15 -5.76
CA TYR A 49 1.83 15.88 -5.70
C TYR A 49 2.37 15.13 -6.93
N PHE A 50 1.56 14.97 -7.97
CA PHE A 50 1.97 14.30 -9.21
C PHE A 50 3.04 15.11 -9.97
N GLN A 51 4.10 14.42 -10.40
CA GLN A 51 5.21 15.01 -11.17
C GLN A 51 5.48 14.30 -12.50
N GLY A 52 4.89 13.13 -12.72
CA GLY A 52 5.01 12.37 -13.98
C GLY A 52 6.18 11.39 -14.07
N PHE A 53 7.24 11.54 -13.27
CA PHE A 53 8.44 10.68 -13.32
C PHE A 53 8.73 9.92 -12.02
N ARG A 54 7.91 10.11 -10.98
CA ARG A 54 8.02 9.40 -9.69
C ARG A 54 6.69 9.37 -8.94
N SER A 55 6.63 8.59 -7.86
CA SER A 55 5.43 8.45 -7.03
C SER A 55 5.00 9.78 -6.39
N PRO A 56 3.73 10.19 -6.49
CA PRO A 56 3.21 11.36 -5.76
C PRO A 56 3.38 11.26 -4.24
N ASN A 57 3.37 10.03 -3.70
CA ASN A 57 3.55 9.80 -2.27
C ASN A 57 4.97 10.16 -1.81
N ASP A 58 5.98 9.99 -2.65
CA ASP A 58 7.36 10.35 -2.31
C ASP A 58 7.52 11.87 -2.27
N GLN A 59 6.86 12.58 -3.18
CA GLN A 59 6.83 14.05 -3.17
C GLN A 59 6.08 14.59 -1.95
N GLU A 60 4.93 13.99 -1.57
CA GLU A 60 4.22 14.36 -0.33
C GLU A 60 5.12 14.16 0.90
N ARG A 61 5.82 13.02 0.97
CA ARG A 61 6.73 12.68 2.07
C ARG A 61 7.88 13.66 2.18
N GLN A 62 8.47 14.08 1.06
CA GLN A 62 9.54 15.08 1.07
C GLN A 62 9.09 16.45 1.59
N LEU A 63 7.84 16.84 1.35
CA LEU A 63 7.34 18.16 1.75
C LEU A 63 6.74 18.18 3.16
N THR A 64 6.14 17.09 3.60
CA THR A 64 5.35 17.05 4.84
C THR A 64 5.90 16.09 5.89
N GLY A 65 6.93 15.32 5.55
CA GLY A 65 7.48 14.26 6.42
C GLY A 65 6.67 12.96 6.40
N CYS A 66 5.48 12.92 5.79
CA CYS A 66 4.68 11.71 5.68
C CYS A 66 3.91 11.64 4.35
N SER A 67 3.31 10.50 4.03
CA SER A 67 2.33 10.44 2.93
C SER A 67 1.01 9.89 3.44
N ARG A 68 -0.02 10.75 3.44
CA ARG A 68 -1.35 10.40 3.96
C ARG A 68 -2.03 9.40 3.05
N SER A 69 -1.89 9.58 1.74
CA SER A 69 -2.35 8.63 0.73
C SER A 69 -1.67 7.28 0.90
N TRP A 70 -0.36 7.23 1.13
CA TRP A 70 0.35 5.97 1.38
C TRP A 70 -0.12 5.24 2.64
N MET A 71 -0.31 5.96 3.76
CA MET A 71 -0.80 5.36 5.00
C MET A 71 -2.20 4.76 4.82
N HIS A 72 -3.09 5.48 4.14
CA HIS A 72 -4.43 4.98 3.82
C HIS A 72 -4.37 3.75 2.91
N HIS A 73 -3.47 3.77 1.94
CA HIS A 73 -3.28 2.76 0.91
C HIS A 73 -2.76 1.43 1.47
N LYS A 74 -1.61 1.46 2.14
CA LYS A 74 -0.97 0.25 2.68
C LYS A 74 -1.85 -0.44 3.73
N GLY A 75 -2.64 0.34 4.49
CA GLY A 75 -3.56 -0.19 5.50
C GLY A 75 -4.87 -0.77 4.94
N ARG A 76 -5.13 -0.70 3.63
CA ARG A 76 -6.35 -1.24 2.98
C ARG A 76 -6.07 -2.30 1.92
N ASN A 77 -4.82 -2.40 1.45
CA ASN A 77 -4.44 -3.28 0.36
C ASN A 77 -3.51 -4.38 0.87
N ARG A 78 -4.03 -5.60 0.89
CA ARG A 78 -3.37 -6.79 1.46
C ARG A 78 -2.14 -7.27 0.71
N HIS A 79 -1.85 -6.76 -0.48
CA HIS A 79 -0.61 -7.08 -1.18
C HIS A 79 0.58 -6.23 -0.72
N HIS A 80 0.38 -5.23 0.14
CA HIS A 80 1.49 -4.55 0.81
C HIS A 80 1.85 -5.32 2.06
N PHE A 81 3.14 -5.61 2.24
CA PHE A 81 3.62 -6.36 3.41
C PHE A 81 3.40 -5.57 4.71
N GLU A 82 3.34 -4.24 4.65
CA GLU A 82 3.01 -3.39 5.79
C GLU A 82 1.59 -3.58 6.33
N TYR A 83 0.70 -4.18 5.54
CA TYR A 83 -0.63 -4.59 6.01
C TYR A 83 -0.54 -5.73 7.03
N TRP A 84 0.52 -6.55 6.94
CA TRP A 84 0.73 -7.76 7.74
C TRP A 84 1.69 -7.52 8.90
N ILE A 85 1.76 -6.28 9.39
CA ILE A 85 2.48 -5.92 10.61
C ILE A 85 1.42 -5.64 11.66
N ASP A 86 1.44 -6.40 12.75
CA ASP A 86 0.45 -6.29 13.83
C ASP A 86 1.11 -6.22 15.21
N TYR A 87 0.30 -5.87 16.20
CA TYR A 87 0.67 -5.95 17.59
C TYR A 87 0.72 -7.42 18.05
N PRO A 88 1.65 -7.75 18.96
CA PRO A 88 1.79 -9.11 19.43
C PRO A 88 0.69 -9.36 20.46
N GLY A 89 -0.39 -10.04 20.09
CA GLY A 89 -1.64 -10.04 20.86
C GLY A 89 -1.48 -10.30 22.38
N PRO A 90 -1.20 -11.54 22.83
CA PRO A 90 -1.07 -11.87 24.25
C PRO A 90 0.16 -11.24 24.91
N GLU A 91 1.28 -11.21 24.20
CA GLU A 91 2.58 -10.73 24.68
C GLU A 91 2.55 -9.23 24.96
N LEU A 92 1.85 -8.43 24.13
CA LEU A 92 1.61 -7.01 24.39
C LEU A 92 0.81 -6.80 25.67
N ARG A 93 -0.21 -7.62 25.89
CA ARG A 93 -1.06 -7.52 27.08
C ARG A 93 -0.26 -7.84 28.35
N GLU A 94 0.67 -8.78 28.27
CA GLU A 94 1.57 -9.12 29.37
C GLU A 94 2.62 -8.02 29.61
N TYR A 95 3.26 -7.51 28.56
CA TYR A 95 4.21 -6.39 28.62
C TYR A 95 3.59 -5.13 29.24
N LEU A 96 2.37 -4.76 28.83
CA LEU A 96 1.67 -3.61 29.39
C LEU A 96 1.28 -3.83 30.87
N LYS A 97 0.98 -5.08 31.27
CA LYS A 97 0.70 -5.42 32.68
C LYS A 97 1.96 -5.41 33.55
N SER A 98 3.13 -5.71 32.99
CA SER A 98 4.41 -5.69 33.70
C SER A 98 5.02 -4.28 33.85
N GLY A 99 4.26 -3.23 33.54
CA GLY A 99 4.74 -1.84 33.62
C GLY A 99 5.49 -1.34 32.39
N GLY A 100 5.45 -2.08 31.28
CA GLY A 100 6.04 -1.68 30.00
C GLY A 100 5.43 -0.38 29.47
N SER A 101 6.27 0.55 29.03
CA SER A 101 5.85 1.83 28.46
C SER A 101 5.33 1.65 27.03
N ARG A 102 4.30 2.42 26.65
CA ARG A 102 3.87 2.51 25.24
C ARG A 102 4.99 2.99 24.29
N LEU A 103 6.05 3.63 24.80
CA LEU A 103 7.22 4.01 23.99
C LEU A 103 8.03 2.81 23.49
N GLY A 104 7.96 1.63 24.13
CA GLY A 104 8.65 0.41 23.67
C GLY A 104 7.90 -0.36 22.58
N LEU A 105 6.68 0.05 22.21
CA LEU A 105 5.80 -0.69 21.30
C LEU A 105 6.35 -0.89 19.89
N SER A 106 7.27 -0.04 19.43
CA SER A 106 7.90 -0.20 18.11
C SER A 106 8.74 -1.48 18.03
N GLU A 107 9.29 -1.94 19.15
CA GLU A 107 10.06 -3.20 19.24
C GLU A 107 9.15 -4.44 19.22
N HIS A 108 7.85 -4.22 19.40
CA HIS A 108 6.87 -5.28 19.58
C HIS A 108 6.03 -5.53 18.32
N PHE A 109 6.08 -4.69 17.29
CA PHE A 109 5.40 -5.00 16.02
C PHE A 109 5.97 -6.27 15.39
N GLN A 110 5.10 -7.26 15.19
CA GLN A 110 5.48 -8.54 14.62
C GLN A 110 4.95 -8.66 13.19
N ALA A 111 5.79 -9.22 12.32
CA ALA A 111 5.35 -9.62 11.00
C ALA A 111 4.45 -10.86 11.13
N VAL A 112 3.26 -10.77 10.55
CA VAL A 112 2.34 -11.88 10.38
C VAL A 112 2.61 -12.51 9.01
N GLU A 113 2.53 -13.83 8.92
CA GLU A 113 2.72 -14.53 7.66
C GLU A 113 1.71 -14.04 6.61
N MET A 114 2.23 -13.45 5.52
CA MET A 114 1.40 -13.01 4.41
C MET A 114 1.00 -14.21 3.54
N PRO A 115 -0.30 -14.46 3.30
CA PRO A 115 -0.74 -15.55 2.44
C PRO A 115 -0.16 -15.44 1.02
N LEU A 116 0.29 -16.56 0.45
CA LEU A 116 0.98 -16.62 -0.86
C LEU A 116 0.23 -15.91 -2.00
N ARG A 117 -1.11 -15.93 -2.00
CA ARG A 117 -1.91 -15.20 -3.00
C ARG A 117 -1.64 -13.69 -3.00
N TYR A 118 -1.34 -13.09 -1.85
CA TYR A 118 -1.00 -11.67 -1.74
C TYR A 118 0.48 -11.42 -2.03
N VAL A 119 1.35 -12.40 -1.79
CA VAL A 119 2.76 -12.35 -2.25
C VAL A 119 2.82 -12.32 -3.78
N ALA A 120 2.04 -13.18 -4.41
CA ALA A 120 1.93 -13.22 -5.86
C ALA A 120 1.29 -11.94 -6.44
N GLU A 121 0.26 -11.39 -5.78
CA GLU A 121 -0.30 -10.07 -6.14
C GLU A 121 0.75 -8.95 -6.00
N MET A 122 1.52 -8.92 -4.91
CA MET A 122 2.60 -7.96 -4.67
C MET A 122 3.67 -8.03 -5.76
N PHE A 123 4.03 -9.25 -6.19
CA PHE A 123 4.96 -9.43 -7.29
C PHE A 123 4.40 -8.85 -8.60
N CYS A 124 3.13 -9.14 -8.93
CA CYS A 124 2.46 -8.54 -10.08
C CYS A 124 2.43 -7.01 -10.01
N ASP A 125 2.15 -6.46 -8.84
CA ASP A 125 2.16 -5.02 -8.56
C ASP A 125 3.52 -4.40 -8.89
N ARG A 126 4.62 -4.95 -8.35
CA ARG A 126 5.98 -4.44 -8.61
C ARG A 126 6.37 -4.52 -10.08
N VAL A 127 6.05 -5.63 -10.76
CA VAL A 127 6.31 -5.77 -12.21
C VAL A 127 5.52 -4.75 -13.02
N ALA A 128 4.26 -4.47 -12.65
CA ALA A 128 3.45 -3.45 -13.32
C ALA A 128 3.98 -2.04 -13.05
N ALA A 129 4.42 -1.75 -11.82
CA ALA A 129 4.96 -0.45 -11.45
C ALA A 129 6.18 -0.10 -12.32
N CYS A 130 7.11 -1.04 -12.51
CA CYS A 130 8.29 -0.86 -13.37
C CYS A 130 7.97 -0.64 -14.87
N LYS A 131 6.74 -0.91 -15.31
CA LYS A 131 6.30 -0.70 -16.71
C LYS A 131 5.58 0.62 -16.91
N VAL A 132 5.12 1.24 -15.84
CA VAL A 132 4.16 2.36 -15.87
C VAL A 132 4.74 3.65 -15.32
N TYR A 133 5.56 3.55 -14.28
CA TYR A 133 6.27 4.67 -13.65
C TYR A 133 7.73 4.69 -14.11
#